data_AF-A0A2V8Z6L9-F1
#
_entry.id   AF-A0A2V8Z6L9-F1
#
_cell.length_a   1.000
_cell.length_b   1.000
_cell.length_c   1.000
_cell.angle_alpha   90.00
_cell.angle_beta   90.00
_cell.angle_gamma   90.00
#
_symmetry.space_group_name_H-M   'P 1'
#
loop_
_entity.id
_entity.type
_entity.pdbx_description
1 polymer ?
#
loop_
_entity_poly.entity_id
_entity_poly.type
_entity_poly.pdbx_seq_one_letter_code
_entity_poly.pdbx_strand_id
1 'polypeptide(L)'
;MAWRPYANLIDGELNNDTPGKVTGWMRFFRRDMTPLRVSFDLVGDFREDIHGRRIRLTNPQPSDENIALDRKGTYMEKFAPVQSGVAGDITAGLPLGTWS
;
A
#
# COMPACT_ATOMS: atom_id res chain seq x y z
N MET A 1 -1.90 4.66 20.03
CA MET A 1 -2.51 4.00 18.85
C MET A 1 -1.54 4.10 17.71
N ALA A 2 -1.22 2.99 17.05
CA ALA A 2 -0.44 3.01 15.82
C ALA A 2 -1.39 3.36 14.66
N TRP A 3 -0.97 4.25 13.76
CA TRP A 3 -1.73 4.61 12.58
C TRP A 3 -1.87 3.40 11.63
N ARG A 4 -3.11 3.07 11.21
CA ARG A 4 -3.43 1.85 10.43
C ARG A 4 -4.04 2.16 9.06
N PRO A 5 -3.27 2.77 8.13
CA PRO A 5 -3.80 3.19 6.82
C PRO A 5 -4.31 2.03 5.96
N TYR A 6 -3.94 0.78 6.27
CA TYR A 6 -4.38 -0.39 5.52
C TYR A 6 -5.90 -0.63 5.59
N ALA A 7 -6.59 -0.22 6.66
CA ALA A 7 -8.05 -0.37 6.76
C ALA A 7 -8.77 0.50 5.71
N ASN A 8 -8.20 1.67 5.42
CA ASN A 8 -8.70 2.60 4.42
C ASN A 8 -8.39 2.14 2.99
N LEU A 9 -7.46 1.21 2.76
CA LEU A 9 -7.13 0.75 1.41
C LEU A 9 -8.40 0.26 0.71
N ILE A 10 -8.65 0.76 -0.51
CA ILE A 10 -9.69 0.27 -1.43
C ILE A 10 -9.04 -0.71 -2.40
N ASP A 11 -8.05 -0.23 -3.14
CA ASP A 11 -7.30 -1.00 -4.12
C ASP A 11 -5.96 -0.32 -4.45
N GLY A 12 -5.14 -1.02 -5.22
CA GLY A 12 -3.91 -0.46 -5.74
C GLY A 12 -3.11 -1.46 -6.56
N GLU A 13 -2.02 -0.96 -7.13
CA GLU A 13 -1.05 -1.74 -7.87
C GLU A 13 0.34 -1.25 -7.49
N LEU A 14 1.25 -2.18 -7.19
CA LEU A 14 2.68 -1.91 -7.09
C LEU A 14 3.42 -2.76 -8.12
N ASN A 15 4.48 -2.18 -8.68
CA ASN A 15 5.23 -2.73 -9.78
C ASN A 15 6.74 -2.64 -9.48
N ASN A 16 7.44 -3.76 -9.64
CA ASN A 16 8.88 -3.85 -9.50
C ASN A 16 9.52 -4.49 -10.76
N ASP A 17 8.94 -4.24 -11.94
CA ASP A 17 9.50 -4.70 -13.23
C ASP A 17 10.87 -4.09 -13.56
N THR A 18 11.19 -2.95 -12.97
CA THR A 18 12.45 -2.23 -13.11
C THR A 18 13.31 -2.48 -11.87
N PRO A 19 14.48 -3.13 -11.99
CA PRO A 19 15.37 -3.39 -10.86
C PRO A 19 15.76 -2.11 -10.11
N GLY A 20 15.80 -2.19 -8.79
CA GLY A 20 16.05 -1.08 -7.87
C GLY A 20 14.91 -0.09 -7.75
N LYS A 21 13.73 -0.36 -8.32
CA LYS A 21 12.60 0.56 -8.32
C LYS A 21 11.26 -0.14 -8.04
N VAL A 22 10.53 0.40 -7.06
CA VAL A 22 9.12 0.07 -6.84
C VAL A 22 8.27 1.30 -7.16
N THR A 23 7.35 1.16 -8.11
CA THR A 23 6.39 2.21 -8.47
C THR A 23 4.97 1.72 -8.29
N GLY A 24 4.00 2.64 -8.22
CA GLY A 24 2.61 2.25 -8.27
C GLY A 24 1.66 3.28 -7.69
N TRP A 25 0.46 2.83 -7.35
CA TRP A 25 -0.57 3.66 -6.76
C TRP A 25 -1.49 2.85 -5.86
N MET A 26 -2.11 3.51 -4.89
CA MET A 26 -3.20 2.96 -4.09
C MET A 26 -4.30 4.00 -3.93
N ARG A 27 -5.55 3.57 -3.80
CA ARG A 27 -6.67 4.42 -3.40
C ARG A 27 -7.08 4.08 -1.98
N PHE A 28 -7.29 5.12 -1.18
CA PHE A 28 -7.72 5.02 0.19
C PHE A 28 -9.09 5.67 0.36
N PHE A 29 -9.99 4.96 1.02
CA PHE A 29 -11.30 5.42 1.42
C PHE A 29 -11.19 6.59 2.40
N ARG A 30 -12.06 7.57 2.20
CA ARG A 30 -12.25 8.73 3.08
C ARG A 30 -13.75 8.92 3.25
N ARG A 31 -14.23 8.92 4.49
CA ARG A 31 -15.65 9.12 4.79
C ARG A 31 -16.11 10.47 4.24
N ASP A 32 -17.23 10.48 3.52
CA ASP A 32 -17.87 11.70 2.99
C ASP A 32 -16.96 12.56 2.09
N MET A 33 -15.92 11.94 1.52
CA MET A 33 -14.94 12.59 0.64
C MET A 33 -14.60 11.67 -0.54
N THR A 34 -14.08 12.24 -1.63
CA THR A 34 -13.52 11.43 -2.72
C THR A 34 -12.39 10.54 -2.18
N PRO A 35 -12.23 9.29 -2.63
CA PRO A 35 -11.05 8.50 -2.26
C PRO A 35 -9.73 9.23 -2.52
N LEU A 36 -8.76 9.10 -1.61
CA LEU A 36 -7.42 9.63 -1.81
C LEU A 36 -6.62 8.67 -2.68
N ARG A 37 -6.18 9.11 -3.85
CA ARG A 37 -5.19 8.37 -4.64
C ARG A 37 -3.78 8.79 -4.18
N VAL A 38 -2.96 7.80 -3.86
CA VAL A 38 -1.56 7.94 -3.49
C VAL A 38 -0.70 7.28 -4.55
N SER A 39 0.33 7.96 -5.02
CA SER A 39 1.35 7.42 -5.91
C SER A 39 2.61 7.05 -5.14
N PHE A 40 3.25 5.96 -5.51
CA PHE A 40 4.48 5.47 -4.90
C PHE A 40 5.63 5.56 -5.89
N ASP A 41 6.73 6.13 -5.45
CA ASP A 41 7.99 6.24 -6.18
C ASP A 41 9.16 5.88 -5.25
N LEU A 42 9.40 4.58 -5.09
CA LEU A 42 10.31 4.05 -4.09
C LEU A 42 11.56 3.45 -4.73
N VAL A 43 12.67 3.52 -4.01
CA VAL A 43 13.95 2.88 -4.35
C VAL A 43 14.05 1.54 -3.64
N GLY A 44 14.52 0.51 -4.33
CA GLY A 44 14.63 -0.85 -3.83
C GLY A 44 13.77 -1.83 -4.61
N ASP A 45 13.77 -3.08 -4.18
CA ASP A 45 13.11 -4.19 -4.86
C ASP A 45 12.20 -4.95 -3.90
N PHE A 46 11.26 -5.71 -4.47
CA PHE A 46 10.56 -6.74 -3.72
C PHE A 46 11.53 -7.86 -3.35
N ARG A 47 11.18 -8.66 -2.34
CA ARG A 47 11.94 -9.87 -2.01
C ARG A 47 11.91 -10.86 -3.18
N GLU A 48 12.92 -11.73 -3.19
CA GLU A 48 13.21 -12.69 -4.26
C GLU A 48 11.98 -13.52 -4.68
N ASP A 49 11.09 -13.85 -3.74
CA ASP A 49 9.89 -14.63 -4.00
C ASP A 49 8.89 -13.95 -4.96
N ILE A 50 8.95 -12.62 -5.05
CA ILE A 50 8.12 -11.80 -5.95
C ILE A 50 8.91 -10.71 -6.67
N HIS A 51 10.23 -10.83 -6.75
CA HIS A 51 11.08 -9.88 -7.48
C HIS A 51 10.65 -9.76 -8.94
N GLY A 52 10.67 -8.54 -9.51
CA GLY A 52 10.26 -8.33 -10.90
C GLY A 52 8.75 -8.39 -11.14
N ARG A 53 7.93 -8.60 -10.10
CA ARG A 53 6.48 -8.81 -10.24
C ARG A 53 5.70 -7.51 -10.10
N ARG A 54 4.44 -7.61 -10.51
CA ARG A 54 3.40 -6.63 -10.25
C ARG A 54 2.39 -7.25 -9.30
N ILE A 55 2.08 -6.54 -8.22
CA ILE A 55 1.10 -6.95 -7.22
C ILE A 55 -0.13 -6.05 -7.33
N ARG A 56 -1.30 -6.67 -7.30
CA ARG A 56 -2.58 -5.98 -7.19
C ARG A 56 -3.12 -6.17 -5.79
N LEU A 57 -3.55 -5.07 -5.19
CA LEU A 57 -4.11 -5.03 -3.85
C LEU A 57 -5.59 -4.67 -3.99
N THR A 58 -6.44 -5.39 -3.28
CA THR A 58 -7.88 -5.12 -3.24
C THR A 58 -8.38 -5.38 -1.83
N ASN A 59 -9.18 -4.46 -1.30
CA ASN A 59 -9.92 -4.65 -0.06
C ASN A 59 -11.41 -4.62 -0.40
N PRO A 60 -12.16 -5.72 -0.20
CA PRO A 60 -13.59 -5.75 -0.49
C PRO A 60 -14.42 -4.91 0.50
N GLN A 61 -13.86 -4.58 1.66
CA GLN A 61 -14.54 -3.86 2.74
C GLN A 61 -13.63 -2.75 3.29
N PRO A 62 -13.33 -1.70 2.49
CA PRO A 62 -12.58 -0.56 2.98
C PRO A 62 -13.35 0.13 4.10
N SER A 63 -12.65 0.56 5.14
CA SER A 63 -13.24 1.25 6.29
C SER A 63 -12.32 2.35 6.79
N ASP A 64 -12.89 3.32 7.48
CA ASP A 64 -12.14 4.34 8.20
C ASP A 64 -12.36 4.12 9.70
N GLU A 65 -11.29 3.98 10.47
CA GLU A 65 -11.38 3.71 11.92
C GLU A 65 -12.13 4.83 12.65
N ASN A 66 -12.11 6.07 12.14
CA ASN A 66 -12.91 7.16 12.71
C ASN A 66 -14.42 6.88 12.61
N ILE A 67 -14.90 6.06 11.66
CA ILE A 67 -16.31 5.66 11.60
C ILE A 67 -16.65 4.76 12.80
N ALA A 68 -15.84 3.73 13.06
CA ALA A 68 -16.07 2.80 14.17
C ALA A 68 -15.97 3.49 15.55
N LEU A 69 -15.19 4.58 15.63
CA LEU A 69 -14.99 5.36 16.85
C LEU A 69 -15.93 6.59 16.96
N ASP A 70 -16.87 6.76 16.02
CA ASP A 70 -17.77 7.93 15.90
C ASP A 70 -17.03 9.29 15.99
N ARG A 71 -15.88 9.37 15.30
CA ARG A 71 -15.06 10.58 15.20
C ARG A 71 -15.29 11.27 13.86
N LYS A 72 -15.19 12.59 13.86
CA LYS A 72 -15.21 13.39 12.64
C LYS A 72 -13.87 13.29 11.89
N GLY A 73 -13.93 13.46 10.56
CA GLY A 73 -12.75 13.42 9.69
C GLY A 73 -12.37 12.00 9.26
N THR A 74 -11.18 11.86 8.68
CA THR A 74 -10.66 10.60 8.13
C THR A 74 -9.30 10.27 8.72
N TYR A 75 -8.99 8.99 8.88
CA TYR A 75 -7.65 8.52 9.24
C TYR A 75 -6.59 8.83 8.17
N MET A 76 -7.02 9.24 6.96
CA MET A 76 -6.16 9.66 5.85
C MET A 76 -5.91 11.17 5.82
N GLU A 77 -6.33 11.90 6.86
CA GLU A 77 -6.09 13.34 6.99
C GLU A 77 -4.58 13.62 6.96
N LYS A 78 -4.16 14.60 6.14
CA LYS A 78 -2.74 14.97 5.91
C LYS A 78 -1.85 13.86 5.30
N PHE A 79 -2.42 12.73 4.84
CA PHE A 79 -1.65 11.73 4.12
C PHE A 79 -1.14 12.31 2.80
N ALA A 80 0.17 12.29 2.57
CA ALA A 80 0.76 12.87 1.37
C ALA A 80 0.40 12.03 0.12
N PRO A 81 -0.08 12.64 -0.97
CA PRO A 81 -0.52 11.93 -2.17
C PRO A 81 0.62 11.33 -2.98
N VAL A 82 1.87 11.65 -2.64
CA VAL A 82 3.08 11.05 -3.22
C VAL A 82 3.95 10.53 -2.08
N GLN A 83 4.34 9.28 -2.18
CA GLN A 83 5.22 8.61 -1.23
C GLN A 83 6.52 8.25 -1.96
N SER A 84 7.63 8.81 -1.48
CA SER A 84 8.98 8.49 -1.96
C SER A 84 9.87 8.08 -0.80
N GLY A 85 10.94 7.33 -1.11
CA GLY A 85 11.85 6.80 -0.11
C GLY A 85 12.39 5.44 -0.50
N VAL A 86 12.81 4.67 0.50
CA VAL A 86 13.31 3.29 0.31
C VAL A 86 12.16 2.32 0.59
N ALA A 87 11.98 1.35 -0.29
CA ALA A 87 11.03 0.27 -0.10
C ALA A 87 11.44 -0.56 1.14
N GLY A 88 10.47 -0.84 2.01
CA GLY A 88 10.63 -1.81 3.07
C GLY A 88 10.57 -3.24 2.55
N ASP A 89 10.46 -4.20 3.45
CA ASP A 89 10.29 -5.60 3.09
C ASP A 89 8.91 -5.85 2.44
N ILE A 90 8.90 -6.29 1.17
CA ILE A 90 7.69 -6.63 0.41
C ILE A 90 7.87 -8.06 -0.11
N THR A 91 7.05 -8.99 0.40
CA THR A 91 7.14 -10.43 0.12
C THR A 91 5.74 -11.04 0.01
N ALA A 92 5.61 -12.15 -0.73
CA ALA A 92 4.42 -13.00 -0.66
C ALA A 92 4.52 -14.04 0.47
N GLY A 93 5.65 -14.11 1.17
CA GLY A 93 5.90 -15.09 2.22
C GLY A 93 6.07 -16.51 1.68
N LEU A 94 6.42 -16.65 0.40
CA LEU A 94 6.64 -17.96 -0.21
C LEU A 94 8.05 -18.48 0.14
N PRO A 95 8.21 -19.78 0.42
CA PRO A 95 9.53 -20.36 0.60
C PRO A 95 10.32 -20.29 -0.72
N LEU A 96 11.61 -19.98 -0.64
CA LEU A 96 12.52 -19.89 -1.80
C LEU A 96 12.98 -21.27 -2.32
N GLY A 97 12.39 -22.35 -1.80
CA GLY A 97 12.84 -23.72 -2.04
C GLY A 97 14.08 -24.10 -1.22
N THR A 98 14.47 -25.37 -1.30
CA THR A 98 15.79 -25.82 -0.85
C THR A 98 16.81 -25.49 -1.91
N TRP A 99 17.86 -24.75 -1.56
CA TRP A 99 19.05 -24.59 -2.40
C TRP A 99 19.57 -25.98 -2.77
N SER A 100 19.51 -26.35 -4.05
CA SER A 100 20.12 -27.56 -4.61
C SER A 100 21.48 -27.25 -5.20
#